data_AF-A0AB34K991-F1
#
_entry.id   AF-A0AB34K991-F1
#
_cell.length_a   1.000
_cell.length_b   1.000
_cell.length_c   1.000
_cell.angle_alpha   90.00
_cell.angle_beta   90.00
_cell.angle_gamma   90.00
#
_symmetry.space_group_name_H-M   'P 1'
#
loop_
_entity.id
_entity.type
_entity.pdbx_description
1 polymer ?
#
loop_
_entity_poly.entity_id
_entity_poly.type
_entity_poly.pdbx_seq_one_letter_code
_entity_poly.pdbx_strand_id
1 'polypeptide(L)'
;MLGCMSILQGSIHCVLQAYERHWNPSMGIVEISAVVGLGVLALSPVGKRRSYEIFLIFHRAALVLLVAMLWFHVGASQHLSRPLLLSGTLLYAVALALQLMRQLYVNVNRQFAIGRIKEIDRDGLGSHVIAITPSRRWTVRPGTYALLTVLNWSF
;
A
#
# COMPACT_ATOMS: atom_id res chain seq x y z
N MET A 1 1.08 1.68 -12.78
CA MET A 1 0.03 1.89 -13.81
C MET A 1 -1.24 2.46 -13.21
N LEU A 2 -1.93 1.76 -12.30
CA LEU A 2 -3.18 2.26 -11.69
C LEU A 2 -3.05 3.64 -11.00
N GLY A 3 -1.97 3.87 -10.24
CA GLY A 3 -1.74 5.18 -9.59
C GLY A 3 -1.48 6.34 -10.56
N CYS A 4 -0.92 6.08 -11.73
CA CYS A 4 -0.75 7.12 -12.75
C CYS A 4 -2.09 7.45 -13.43
N MET A 5 -2.93 6.44 -13.62
CA MET A 5 -4.27 6.61 -14.20
C MET A 5 -5.19 7.39 -13.27
N SER A 6 -5.12 7.17 -11.95
CA SER A 6 -5.90 7.95 -10.99
C SER A 6 -5.48 9.42 -10.95
N ILE A 7 -4.19 9.73 -11.09
CA ILE A 7 -3.70 11.11 -11.23
C ILE A 7 -4.25 11.74 -12.51
N LEU A 8 -4.13 11.06 -13.65
CA LEU A 8 -4.63 11.58 -14.92
C LEU A 8 -6.14 11.86 -14.88
N GLN A 9 -6.93 10.91 -14.39
CA GLN A 9 -8.37 11.08 -14.23
C GLN A 9 -8.71 12.22 -13.26
N GLY A 10 -8.01 12.31 -12.12
CA GLY A 10 -8.20 13.38 -11.14
C GLY A 10 -7.88 14.76 -11.71
N SER A 11 -6.79 14.89 -12.47
CA SER A 11 -6.40 16.13 -13.13
C SER A 11 -7.41 16.56 -14.20
N ILE A 12 -7.87 15.63 -15.05
CA ILE A 12 -8.91 15.90 -16.06
C ILE A 12 -10.20 16.37 -15.36
N HIS A 13 -10.60 15.70 -14.27
CA HIS A 13 -11.77 16.06 -13.50
C HIS A 13 -11.69 17.48 -12.93
N CYS A 14 -10.55 17.88 -12.35
CA CYS A 14 -10.33 19.24 -11.84
C CYS A 14 -10.46 20.30 -12.94
N VAL A 15 -9.88 20.05 -14.13
CA VAL A 15 -9.93 21.00 -15.25
C VAL A 15 -11.35 21.17 -15.76
N LEU A 16 -12.09 20.05 -15.95
CA LEU A 16 -13.49 20.09 -16.38
C LEU A 16 -14.37 20.81 -15.36
N GLN A 17 -14.16 20.55 -14.07
CA GLN A 17 -14.95 21.19 -13.02
C GLN A 17 -14.68 22.68 -12.90
N ALA A 18 -13.43 23.12 -13.06
CA ALA A 18 -13.06 24.53 -13.13
C ALA A 18 -13.71 25.24 -14.33
N TYR A 19 -13.81 24.55 -15.47
CA TYR A 19 -14.43 25.06 -16.69
C TYR A 19 -15.96 25.15 -16.57
N GLU A 20 -16.62 24.11 -16.06
CA GLU A 20 -18.08 24.02 -16.03
C GLU A 20 -18.73 24.83 -14.90
N ARG A 21 -18.15 24.85 -13.70
CA ARG A 21 -18.83 25.37 -12.51
C ARG A 21 -18.48 26.81 -12.14
N HIS A 22 -17.60 27.45 -12.90
CA HIS A 22 -16.91 28.69 -12.52
C HIS A 22 -16.11 28.48 -11.22
N TRP A 23 -14.84 28.88 -11.23
CA TRP A 23 -13.91 28.56 -10.16
C TRP A 23 -14.41 29.05 -8.79
N ASN A 24 -14.68 28.10 -7.89
CA ASN A 24 -14.93 28.38 -6.48
C ASN A 24 -13.66 28.05 -5.67
N PRO A 25 -13.02 29.04 -5.02
CA PRO A 25 -11.74 28.82 -4.35
C PRO A 25 -11.80 27.77 -3.23
N SER A 26 -12.91 27.62 -2.51
CA SER A 26 -13.03 26.61 -1.44
C SER A 26 -13.12 25.20 -2.00
N MET A 27 -13.83 25.01 -3.11
CA MET A 27 -13.97 23.71 -3.79
C MET A 27 -12.68 23.33 -4.54
N GLY A 28 -12.05 24.32 -5.17
CA GLY A 28 -10.77 24.15 -5.89
C GLY A 28 -9.62 23.72 -4.99
N ILE A 29 -9.57 24.19 -3.73
CA ILE A 29 -8.55 23.73 -2.75
C ILE A 29 -8.70 22.23 -2.49
N VAL A 30 -9.93 21.74 -2.28
CA VAL A 30 -10.17 20.31 -2.01
C VAL A 30 -9.78 19.46 -3.22
N GLU A 31 -10.17 19.87 -4.42
CA GLU A 31 -9.87 19.20 -5.69
C GLU A 31 -8.36 19.12 -5.96
N ILE A 32 -7.65 20.25 -5.87
CA ILE A 32 -6.19 20.29 -6.04
C ILE A 32 -5.51 19.43 -4.97
N SER A 33 -5.95 19.52 -3.71
CA SER A 33 -5.36 18.74 -2.62
C SER A 33 -5.53 17.22 -2.82
N ALA A 34 -6.66 16.78 -3.39
CA ALA A 34 -6.90 15.38 -3.70
C ALA A 34 -5.97 14.87 -4.83
N VAL A 35 -5.79 15.67 -5.90
CA VAL A 35 -4.85 15.34 -6.99
C VAL A 35 -3.41 15.31 -6.50
N VAL A 36 -3.00 16.26 -5.66
CA VAL A 36 -1.67 16.27 -5.04
C VAL A 36 -1.49 15.04 -4.16
N GLY A 37 -2.49 14.68 -3.35
CA GLY A 37 -2.47 13.46 -2.54
C GLY A 37 -2.31 12.18 -3.37
N LEU A 38 -2.98 12.08 -4.50
CA LEU A 38 -2.80 10.98 -5.47
C LEU A 38 -1.37 10.96 -6.03
N GLY A 39 -0.81 12.12 -6.36
CA GLY A 39 0.57 12.29 -6.80
C GLY A 39 1.58 11.77 -5.78
N VAL A 40 1.43 12.21 -4.53
CA VAL A 40 2.27 11.79 -3.39
C VAL A 40 2.20 10.27 -3.22
N LEU A 41 1.01 9.67 -3.25
CA LEU A 41 0.85 8.22 -3.12
C LEU A 41 1.48 7.46 -4.29
N ALA A 42 1.30 7.90 -5.53
CA ALA A 42 1.85 7.21 -6.70
C ALA A 42 3.36 7.29 -6.78
N LEU A 43 3.97 8.41 -6.35
CA LEU A 43 5.41 8.65 -6.39
C LEU A 43 6.14 8.20 -5.12
N SER A 44 5.44 8.02 -4.01
CA SER A 44 6.04 7.56 -2.76
C SER A 44 6.88 6.26 -2.88
N PRO A 45 6.58 5.27 -3.75
CA PRO A 45 7.42 4.07 -3.88
C PRO A 45 8.82 4.35 -4.42
N VAL A 46 9.08 5.52 -5.01
CA VAL A 46 10.41 5.94 -5.47
C VAL A 46 11.39 6.04 -4.29
N GLY A 47 10.91 6.47 -3.12
CA GLY A 47 11.70 6.54 -1.88
C GLY A 47 11.84 5.22 -1.12
N LYS A 48 11.09 4.17 -1.52
CA LYS A 48 11.01 2.88 -0.80
C LYS A 48 12.38 2.23 -0.59
N ARG A 49 13.33 2.46 -1.51
CA ARG A 49 14.68 1.87 -1.45
C ARG A 49 15.53 2.39 -0.29
N ARG A 50 15.27 3.61 0.22
CA ARG A 50 16.11 4.24 1.25
C ARG A 50 15.63 3.98 2.67
N SER A 51 14.31 4.03 2.89
CA SER A 51 13.73 3.88 4.24
C SER A 51 12.36 3.23 4.14
N TYR A 52 12.34 1.90 4.11
CA TYR A 52 11.12 1.12 3.91
C TYR A 52 10.06 1.36 4.99
N GLU A 53 10.47 1.48 6.24
CA GLU A 53 9.55 1.67 7.38
C GLU A 53 8.91 3.05 7.37
N ILE A 54 9.71 4.10 7.17
CA ILE A 54 9.23 5.48 7.05
C ILE A 54 8.29 5.60 5.85
N PHE A 55 8.67 4.99 4.71
CA PHE A 55 7.82 4.92 3.53
C PHE A 55 6.47 4.28 3.85
N LEU A 56 6.45 3.14 4.54
CA LEU A 56 5.21 2.45 4.89
C LEU A 56 4.29 3.30 5.78
N ILE A 57 4.85 3.94 6.80
CA ILE A 57 4.09 4.80 7.72
C ILE A 57 3.51 6.00 6.95
N PHE A 58 4.35 6.69 6.18
CA PHE A 58 3.94 7.85 5.40
C PHE A 58 2.90 7.50 4.34
N HIS A 59 3.09 6.41 3.60
CA HIS A 59 2.16 5.96 2.56
C HIS A 59 0.79 5.61 3.15
N ARG A 60 0.75 4.94 4.31
CA ARG A 60 -0.50 4.63 5.01
C ARG A 60 -1.19 5.89 5.52
N ALA A 61 -0.45 6.82 6.12
CA ALA A 61 -1.00 8.09 6.59
C ALA A 61 -1.59 8.90 5.43
N ALA A 62 -0.86 9.01 4.31
CA ALA A 62 -1.32 9.68 3.10
C ALA A 62 -2.58 9.01 2.52
N LEU A 63 -2.67 7.69 2.54
CA LEU A 63 -3.85 6.95 2.08
C LEU A 63 -5.08 7.29 2.92
N VAL A 64 -4.95 7.29 4.25
CA VAL A 64 -6.05 7.64 5.17
C VAL A 64 -6.52 9.08 4.95
N LEU A 65 -5.57 10.01 4.85
CA LEU A 65 -5.88 11.42 4.57
C LEU A 65 -6.59 11.60 3.22
N LEU A 66 -6.13 10.90 2.18
CA LEU A 66 -6.77 10.96 0.86
C LEU A 66 -8.20 10.42 0.91
N VAL A 67 -8.45 9.29 1.58
CA VAL A 67 -9.80 8.73 1.75
C VAL A 67 -10.71 9.72 2.49
N ALA A 68 -10.22 10.37 3.54
CA ALA A 68 -10.97 11.39 4.27
C ALA A 68 -11.29 12.59 3.39
N MET A 69 -10.32 13.12 2.64
CA MET A 69 -10.54 14.22 1.69
C MET A 69 -11.58 13.84 0.63
N LEU A 70 -11.48 12.62 0.08
CA LEU A 70 -12.42 12.12 -0.92
C LEU A 70 -13.84 11.96 -0.34
N TRP A 71 -13.96 11.55 0.92
CA TRP A 71 -15.24 11.44 1.62
C TRP A 71 -15.97 12.79 1.69
N PHE A 72 -15.25 13.85 2.05
CA PHE A 72 -15.81 15.20 2.09
C PHE A 72 -16.10 15.76 0.70
N HIS A 73 -15.19 15.54 -0.26
CA HIS A 73 -15.34 15.99 -1.65
C HIS A 73 -16.60 15.38 -2.30
N VAL A 74 -16.76 14.07 -2.17
CA VAL A 74 -17.87 13.32 -2.78
C VAL A 74 -19.21 13.59 -2.09
N GLY A 75 -19.17 14.03 -0.83
CA GLY A 75 -20.37 14.31 -0.04
C GLY A 75 -21.24 15.44 -0.57
N ALA A 76 -20.73 16.27 -1.47
CA ALA A 76 -21.40 17.47 -1.94
C ALA A 76 -22.15 17.30 -3.28
N SER A 77 -22.00 16.18 -4.01
CA SER A 77 -22.38 16.21 -5.44
C SER A 77 -22.96 14.95 -6.08
N GLN A 78 -22.75 13.71 -5.57
CA GLN A 78 -23.19 12.50 -6.30
C GLN A 78 -23.60 11.32 -5.41
N HIS A 79 -24.82 10.79 -5.63
CA HIS A 79 -25.41 9.68 -4.86
C HIS A 79 -24.66 8.34 -4.97
N LEU A 80 -24.00 8.06 -6.09
CA LEU A 80 -23.29 6.80 -6.33
C LEU A 80 -21.87 6.77 -5.75
N SER A 81 -21.24 7.94 -5.61
CA SER A 81 -19.80 8.02 -5.34
C SER A 81 -19.45 7.68 -3.89
N ARG A 82 -20.31 7.95 -2.91
CA ARG A 82 -20.13 7.51 -1.50
C ARG A 82 -20.18 5.98 -1.35
N PRO A 83 -21.20 5.27 -1.89
CA PRO A 83 -21.21 3.82 -1.91
C PRO A 83 -19.98 3.18 -2.55
N LEU A 84 -19.46 3.74 -3.66
CA LEU A 84 -18.24 3.23 -4.30
C LEU A 84 -17.00 3.39 -3.40
N LEU A 85 -16.87 4.54 -2.73
CA LEU A 85 -15.78 4.77 -1.78
C LEU A 85 -15.88 3.81 -0.58
N LEU A 86 -17.08 3.58 -0.06
CA LEU A 86 -17.32 2.62 1.03
C LEU A 86 -17.01 1.18 0.62
N SER A 87 -17.43 0.75 -0.57
CA SER A 87 -17.19 -0.63 -1.01
C SER A 87 -15.70 -0.90 -1.21
N GLY A 88 -14.97 0.06 -1.80
CA GLY A 88 -13.51 -0.05 -1.96
C GLY A 88 -12.76 -0.07 -0.62
N THR A 89 -13.13 0.81 0.32
CA THR A 89 -12.51 0.85 1.65
C THR A 89 -12.83 -0.40 2.47
N LEU A 90 -14.06 -0.91 2.40
CA LEU A 90 -14.47 -2.16 3.05
C LEU A 90 -13.70 -3.35 2.48
N LEU A 91 -13.60 -3.45 1.15
CA LEU A 91 -12.86 -4.53 0.50
C LEU A 91 -11.39 -4.53 0.91
N TYR A 92 -10.78 -3.34 1.00
CA TYR A 92 -9.42 -3.18 1.51
C TYR A 92 -9.30 -3.63 2.98
N ALA A 93 -10.24 -3.23 3.84
CA ALA A 93 -10.26 -3.64 5.25
C ALA A 93 -10.41 -5.16 5.42
N VAL A 94 -11.29 -5.79 4.64
CA VAL A 94 -11.47 -7.25 4.62
C VAL A 94 -10.18 -7.95 4.18
N ALA A 95 -9.54 -7.47 3.10
CA ALA A 95 -8.27 -8.02 2.64
C ALA A 95 -7.18 -7.92 3.72
N LEU A 96 -7.11 -6.79 4.43
CA LEU A 96 -6.16 -6.58 5.52
C LEU A 96 -6.46 -7.51 6.71
N ALA A 97 -7.74 -7.67 7.07
CA ALA A 97 -8.16 -8.58 8.12
C ALA A 97 -7.82 -10.04 7.78
N LEU A 98 -8.06 -10.49 6.55
CA LEU A 98 -7.68 -11.83 6.07
C LEU A 98 -6.17 -12.04 6.12
N GLN A 99 -5.37 -11.03 5.73
CA GLN A 99 -3.92 -11.08 5.83
C GLN A 99 -3.44 -11.18 7.27
N LEU A 100 -4.00 -10.37 8.17
CA LEU A 100 -3.70 -10.42 9.60
C LEU A 100 -4.11 -11.75 10.22
N MET A 101 -5.31 -12.25 9.92
CA MET A 101 -5.75 -13.57 10.38
C MET A 101 -4.85 -14.68 9.87
N ARG A 102 -4.39 -14.62 8.62
CA ARG A 102 -3.41 -15.58 8.08
C ARG A 102 -2.08 -15.48 8.81
N GLN A 103 -1.58 -14.28 9.07
CA GLN A 103 -0.34 -14.07 9.82
C GLN A 103 -0.47 -14.58 11.26
N LEU A 104 -1.56 -14.25 11.96
CA LEU A 104 -1.85 -14.74 13.29
C LEU A 104 -2.00 -16.26 13.27
N TYR A 105 -2.77 -16.85 12.37
CA TYR A 105 -2.91 -18.31 12.25
C TYR A 105 -1.57 -19.01 12.07
N VAL A 106 -0.68 -18.45 11.23
CA VAL A 106 0.67 -18.98 11.03
C VAL A 106 1.56 -18.77 12.26
N ASN A 107 1.37 -17.69 13.03
CA ASN A 107 2.22 -17.28 14.15
C ASN A 107 1.67 -17.63 15.56
N VAL A 108 0.42 -18.08 15.67
CA VAL A 108 -0.31 -18.33 16.95
C VAL A 108 0.33 -19.45 17.76
N ASN A 109 1.09 -20.33 17.13
CA ASN A 109 1.76 -21.45 17.79
C ASN A 109 3.30 -21.29 17.75
N ARG A 110 3.80 -20.44 18.65
CA ARG A 110 5.21 -20.29 19.12
C ARG A 110 6.25 -19.66 18.18
N GLN A 111 7.11 -18.85 18.82
CA GLN A 111 8.51 -18.50 18.52
C GLN A 111 8.81 -18.26 17.04
N PHE A 112 8.96 -16.97 16.70
CA PHE A 112 9.53 -16.49 15.43
C PHE A 112 10.54 -17.51 14.89
N ALA A 113 10.31 -18.01 13.66
CA ALA A 113 11.29 -18.86 13.00
C ALA A 113 12.54 -18.01 12.75
N ILE A 114 13.51 -18.05 13.68
CA ILE A 114 14.82 -17.43 13.51
C ILE A 114 15.59 -18.32 12.54
N GLY A 115 15.35 -18.12 11.24
CA GLY A 115 16.15 -18.72 10.20
C GLY A 115 17.56 -18.13 10.26
N ARG A 116 18.59 -18.96 10.45
CA ARG A 116 19.97 -18.51 10.24
C ARG A 116 20.20 -18.37 8.74
N ILE A 117 20.34 -17.13 8.28
CA ILE A 117 20.77 -16.84 6.91
C ILE A 117 22.21 -17.33 6.78
N LYS A 118 22.43 -18.46 6.10
CA LYS A 118 23.75 -18.78 5.56
C LYS A 118 23.83 -18.17 4.18
N GLU A 119 24.60 -17.10 4.07
CA GLU A 119 25.01 -16.56 2.78
C GLU A 119 25.99 -17.55 2.15
N ILE A 120 25.55 -18.23 1.10
CA ILE A 120 26.44 -19.04 0.27
C ILE A 120 26.61 -18.23 -1.00
N ASP A 121 27.74 -17.52 -1.09
CA ASP A 121 28.16 -16.87 -2.32
C ASP A 121 28.49 -17.97 -3.34
N ARG A 122 27.56 -18.22 -4.25
CA ARG A 122 27.82 -19.03 -5.43
C ARG A 122 28.12 -18.07 -6.57
N ASP A 123 29.39 -18.14 -6.98
CA ASP A 123 29.86 -17.79 -8.31
C ASP A 123 30.02 -16.29 -8.64
N GLY A 124 30.10 -15.39 -7.64
CA GLY A 124 30.49 -13.99 -7.86
C GLY A 124 29.52 -13.19 -8.74
N LEU A 125 28.32 -13.73 -8.99
CA LEU A 125 27.29 -13.18 -9.87
C LEU A 125 26.17 -12.43 -9.12
N GLY A 126 26.38 -12.11 -7.83
CA GLY A 126 25.38 -11.40 -7.02
C GLY A 126 24.13 -12.22 -6.69
N SER A 127 24.26 -13.55 -6.66
CA SER A 127 23.17 -14.45 -6.27
C SER A 127 23.30 -14.83 -4.79
N HIS A 128 22.27 -14.52 -3.99
CA HIS A 128 22.24 -14.88 -2.57
C HIS A 128 21.33 -16.10 -2.37
N VAL A 129 21.92 -17.24 -1.97
CA VAL A 129 21.14 -18.40 -1.52
C VAL A 129 20.89 -18.26 -0.03
N ILE A 130 19.62 -18.14 0.37
CA ILE A 130 19.21 -18.04 1.77
C ILE A 130 18.70 -19.41 2.23
N ALA A 131 19.47 -20.12 3.03
CA ALA A 131 19.00 -21.32 3.72
C ALA A 131 18.20 -20.91 4.97
N ILE A 132 16.99 -21.44 5.13
CA ILE A 132 16.13 -21.16 6.28
C ILE A 132 15.78 -22.49 6.94
N THR A 133 16.04 -22.60 8.24
CA THR A 133 15.56 -23.72 9.04
C THR A 133 14.23 -23.29 9.68
N PRO A 134 13.08 -23.80 9.22
CA PRO A 134 11.80 -23.41 9.80
C PRO A 134 11.71 -23.98 11.23
N SER A 135 11.12 -23.22 12.16
CA SER A 135 10.90 -23.67 13.54
C SER A 135 9.87 -24.81 13.64
N ARG A 136 9.10 -25.05 12.58
CA ARG A 136 8.10 -26.12 12.46
C ARG A 136 8.28 -26.87 11.15
N ARG A 137 7.88 -28.15 11.12
CA ARG A 137 7.76 -28.93 9.87
C ARG A 137 6.81 -28.22 8.90
N TRP A 138 7.36 -27.74 7.79
CA TRP A 138 6.57 -27.24 6.67
C TRP A 138 6.27 -28.37 5.70
N THR A 139 5.01 -28.55 5.34
CA THR A 139 4.60 -29.37 4.20
C THR A 139 4.53 -28.46 2.98
N VAL A 140 5.62 -28.38 2.23
CA VAL A 140 5.73 -27.54 1.04
C VAL A 140 5.51 -28.41 -0.21
N ARG A 141 4.69 -27.94 -1.15
CA ARG A 141 4.57 -28.58 -2.47
C ARG A 141 5.65 -28.04 -3.40
N PRO A 142 6.31 -28.87 -4.22
CA PRO A 142 7.25 -28.39 -5.23
C PRO A 142 6.61 -27.32 -6.11
N GLY A 143 7.36 -26.24 -6.41
CA GLY A 143 6.87 -25.11 -7.21
C GLY A 143 6.09 -24.03 -6.44
N THR A 144 5.94 -24.15 -5.11
CA THR A 144 5.32 -23.10 -4.29
C THR A 144 6.36 -22.12 -3.74
N TYR A 145 5.97 -20.86 -3.57
CA TYR A 145 6.81 -19.81 -3.00
C TYR A 145 6.38 -19.46 -1.57
N ALA A 146 7.35 -19.07 -0.75
CA ALA A 146 7.12 -18.56 0.59
C ALA A 146 7.46 -17.06 0.63
N LEU A 147 6.62 -16.29 1.32
CA LEU A 147 6.90 -14.87 1.58
C LEU A 147 7.75 -14.77 2.84
N LEU A 148 8.94 -14.21 2.71
CA LEU A 148 9.87 -14.01 3.81
C LEU A 148 9.83 -12.54 4.24
N THR A 149 9.76 -12.32 5.55
CA THR A 149 9.94 -10.99 6.13
C THR A 149 11.30 -10.97 6.82
N VAL A 150 12.22 -10.17 6.28
CA VAL A 150 13.53 -9.95 6.88
C VAL A 150 13.43 -8.73 7.78
N LEU A 151 13.61 -8.92 9.09
CA LEU A 151 13.70 -7.85 10.07
C LEU A 151 15.18 -7.51 10.25
N ASN A 152 15.59 -6.30 9.89
CA ASN A 152 16.96 -5.85 10.07
C ASN A 152 17.08 -5.20 11.46
N TRP A 153 17.46 -5.98 12.48
CA TRP A 153 17.76 -5.44 13.81
C TRP A 153 19.22 -4.98 13.82
N SER A 154 19.47 -3.75 13.39
CA SER A 154 20.74 -3.07 13.65
C SER A 154 20.60 -2.25 14.93
N PHE A 155 21.14 -2.77 16.04
CA PHE A 155 21.47 -1.99 17.23
C PHE A 155 22.88 -1.42 17.08
#